data_AF-A0A2H1W6Y5-F1
#
_entry.id   AF-A0A2H1W6Y5-F1
#
_cell.length_a   1.000
_cell.length_b   1.000
_cell.length_c   1.000
_cell.angle_alpha   90.00
_cell.angle_beta   90.00
_cell.angle_gamma   90.00
#
_symmetry.space_group_name_H-M   'P 1'
#
loop_
_entity.id
_entity.type
_entity.pdbx_description
1 polymer ?
#
loop_
_entity_poly.entity_id
_entity_poly.type
_entity_poly.pdbx_seq_one_letter_code
_entity_poly.pdbx_strand_id
1 'polypeptide(L)'
;YHLRFRYVAQDFGDKSYSKFHGYRELTSFFSWLDYCDTLMKECHPTIAAHLSRTFRQNFLEGAAESGLTDLHHAVLVTAILAKCLKVIDSPDLINEFSNWLVGEGEVSEWPLLLALVNNCLTDNHDLTLETLRFFETIIEKGTEHSIDRVVLSRVASRGYCADTAPPRDDDERDRLNDLSIGREREYNREAMKQLQHEDHVNEQITDILAHEGLEPGLRPGDDNIHRVINSFLLLLPRAILSDPVGADYEHYIHDAHRRYQYWLDATSTFNWPADYNGVDTTASSTHSYDSRPEADIHLDEAFEPIKLEPKDPKDPKQFSQRLVLRSRDLTSQSSQTEEEFDEGPFFRMIFKLLANMPSQPYQVNLHLTSIISQLALLPHPNLHEYLLNPTLPTAKKTPTLFKSLQEVARRLTMEIPRLRNFKKIIENTRLWLMSEDPSYDESADHNQLVESLIVLEEFCKELAAIAFVKYQHTLHMQR
;
A
#
# COMPACT_ATOMS: atom_id res chain seq x y z
N TYR A 1 -21.27 -12.80 34.78
CA TYR A 1 -20.20 -13.79 34.57
C TYR A 1 -20.66 -14.86 33.59
N HIS A 2 -20.66 -14.54 32.30
CA HIS A 2 -20.90 -15.52 31.24
C HIS A 2 -19.78 -15.35 30.21
N LEU A 3 -18.59 -15.86 30.57
CA LEU A 3 -17.48 -16.05 29.64
C LEU A 3 -17.90 -17.11 28.63
N ARG A 4 -18.35 -16.67 27.46
CA ARG A 4 -18.66 -17.54 26.33
C ARG A 4 -17.40 -17.60 25.49
N PHE A 5 -16.53 -18.59 25.77
CA PHE A 5 -15.41 -18.97 24.90
C PHE A 5 -15.95 -19.12 23.48
N ARG A 6 -15.59 -18.20 22.59
CA ARG A 6 -16.14 -18.13 21.24
C ARG A 6 -15.20 -18.73 20.19
N TYR A 7 -14.07 -19.29 20.59
CA TYR A 7 -13.21 -20.07 19.72
C TYR A 7 -13.38 -21.57 19.96
N VAL A 8 -14.46 -22.14 19.40
CA VAL A 8 -14.43 -23.57 19.04
C VAL A 8 -13.66 -23.62 17.73
N ALA A 9 -12.56 -24.35 17.69
CA ALA A 9 -11.67 -24.56 16.55
C ALA A 9 -12.39 -25.11 15.29
N GLN A 10 -13.28 -24.34 14.69
CA GLN A 10 -14.02 -24.70 13.48
C GLN A 10 -13.17 -24.51 12.21
N ASP A 11 -12.11 -23.70 12.27
CA ASP A 11 -11.18 -23.52 11.14
C ASP A 11 -10.23 -24.71 10.91
N PHE A 12 -10.14 -25.65 11.85
CA PHE A 12 -9.48 -26.95 11.62
C PHE A 12 -10.50 -28.07 11.33
N GLY A 13 -11.76 -27.68 11.07
CA GLY A 13 -12.93 -28.55 11.02
C GLY A 13 -13.11 -29.36 9.74
N ASP A 14 -12.15 -29.38 8.82
CA ASP A 14 -12.16 -30.43 7.80
C ASP A 14 -11.61 -31.72 8.41
N LYS A 15 -12.46 -32.74 8.51
CA LYS A 15 -12.16 -34.01 9.20
C LYS A 15 -10.95 -34.75 8.58
N SER A 16 -10.47 -34.32 7.41
CA SER A 16 -9.26 -34.79 6.73
C SER A 16 -7.95 -34.23 7.31
N TYR A 17 -7.93 -32.99 7.82
CA TYR A 17 -6.70 -32.30 8.27
C TYR A 17 -6.33 -32.50 9.74
N SER A 18 -7.16 -33.21 10.51
CA SER A 18 -6.91 -33.52 11.94
C SER A 18 -5.76 -34.53 12.20
N LYS A 19 -4.84 -34.70 11.25
CA LYS A 19 -3.83 -35.78 11.21
C LYS A 19 -2.44 -35.31 10.76
N PHE A 20 -1.90 -34.24 11.33
CA PHE A 20 -0.47 -33.93 11.21
C PHE A 20 0.21 -33.86 12.58
N HIS A 21 1.52 -34.13 12.59
CA HIS A 21 2.33 -34.09 13.80
C HIS A 21 2.40 -32.65 14.34
N GLY A 22 2.06 -32.43 15.62
CA GLY A 22 1.98 -31.09 16.21
C GLY A 22 0.59 -30.47 16.22
N TYR A 23 -0.44 -31.14 15.67
CA TYR A 23 -1.81 -30.62 15.61
C TYR A 23 -2.38 -30.27 17.00
N ARG A 24 -2.16 -31.13 18.00
CA ARG A 24 -2.70 -30.93 19.36
C ARG A 24 -2.01 -29.78 20.06
N GLU A 25 -0.70 -29.67 19.85
CA GLU A 25 0.15 -28.62 20.36
C GLU A 25 -0.28 -27.27 19.79
N LEU A 26 -0.46 -27.19 18.47
CA LEU A 26 -0.92 -25.97 17.79
C LEU A 26 -2.34 -25.57 18.23
N THR A 27 -3.25 -26.54 18.35
CA THR A 27 -4.62 -26.30 18.85
C THR A 27 -4.60 -25.77 20.28
N SER A 28 -3.76 -26.35 21.14
CA SER A 28 -3.61 -25.92 22.53
C SER A 28 -3.02 -24.51 22.61
N PHE A 29 -2.05 -24.20 21.75
CA PHE A 29 -1.47 -22.87 21.62
C PHE A 29 -2.51 -21.83 21.22
N PHE A 30 -3.31 -22.07 20.18
CA PHE A 30 -4.35 -21.11 19.77
C PHE A 30 -5.49 -20.99 20.81
N SER A 31 -5.78 -22.06 21.56
CA SER A 31 -6.72 -21.99 22.69
C SER A 31 -6.17 -21.12 23.83
N TRP A 32 -4.87 -21.19 24.09
CA TRP A 32 -4.19 -20.29 25.03
C TRP A 32 -4.18 -18.85 24.53
N LEU A 33 -3.93 -18.63 23.23
CA LEU A 33 -3.96 -17.29 22.63
C LEU A 33 -5.36 -16.67 22.70
N ASP A 34 -6.42 -17.41 22.40
CA ASP A 34 -7.82 -16.95 22.53
C ASP A 34 -8.17 -16.60 23.99
N TYR A 35 -7.66 -17.37 24.95
CA TYR A 35 -7.78 -17.04 26.37
C TYR A 35 -7.07 -15.73 26.70
N CYS A 36 -5.83 -15.54 26.23
CA CYS A 36 -5.10 -14.28 26.41
C CYS A 36 -5.85 -13.11 25.78
N ASP A 37 -6.29 -13.23 24.53
CA ASP A 37 -7.04 -12.21 23.81
C ASP A 37 -8.33 -11.81 24.54
N THR A 38 -9.11 -12.79 25.00
CA THR A 38 -10.32 -12.56 25.81
C THR A 38 -10.00 -11.91 27.14
N LEU A 39 -8.93 -12.35 27.83
CA LEU A 39 -8.53 -11.77 29.11
C LEU A 39 -8.15 -10.29 28.98
N MET A 40 -7.42 -9.91 27.93
CA MET A 40 -7.05 -8.51 27.69
C MET A 40 -8.27 -7.61 27.52
N LYS A 41 -9.28 -8.09 26.76
CA LYS A 41 -10.53 -7.34 26.51
C LYS A 41 -11.38 -7.13 27.76
N GLU A 42 -11.35 -8.07 28.70
CA GLU A 42 -12.24 -8.07 29.88
C GLU A 42 -11.60 -7.53 31.16
N CYS A 43 -10.27 -7.49 31.24
CA CYS A 43 -9.56 -7.06 32.45
C CYS A 43 -9.42 -5.53 32.55
N HIS A 44 -8.95 -5.03 33.71
CA HIS A 44 -8.69 -3.60 33.89
C HIS A 44 -7.59 -3.12 32.91
N PRO A 45 -7.69 -1.95 32.26
CA PRO A 45 -6.73 -1.50 31.24
C PRO A 45 -5.26 -1.53 31.67
N THR A 46 -4.98 -1.22 32.95
CA THR A 46 -3.61 -1.33 33.49
C THR A 46 -3.07 -2.76 33.51
N ILE A 47 -3.94 -3.74 33.77
CA ILE A 47 -3.58 -5.16 33.75
C ILE A 47 -3.40 -5.60 32.29
N ALA A 48 -4.31 -5.22 31.39
CA ALA A 48 -4.22 -5.50 29.96
C ALA A 48 -2.87 -5.00 29.40
N ALA A 49 -2.53 -3.73 29.64
CA ALA A 49 -1.29 -3.12 29.19
C ALA A 49 -0.02 -3.80 29.78
N HIS A 50 -0.10 -4.34 31.00
CA HIS A 50 1.03 -5.07 31.57
C HIS A 50 1.18 -6.47 30.97
N LEU A 51 0.05 -7.17 30.80
CA LEU A 51 0.02 -8.49 30.20
C LEU A 51 0.42 -8.44 28.71
N SER A 52 0.02 -7.40 27.96
CA SER A 52 0.37 -7.23 26.54
C SER A 52 1.89 -7.07 26.38
N ARG A 53 2.52 -6.22 27.19
CA ARG A 53 3.98 -6.06 27.21
C ARG A 53 4.68 -7.36 27.58
N THR A 54 4.12 -8.10 28.52
CA THR A 54 4.64 -9.42 28.92
C THR A 54 4.53 -10.44 27.80
N PHE A 55 3.43 -10.41 27.03
CA PHE A 55 3.24 -11.21 25.83
C PHE A 55 4.29 -10.88 24.77
N ARG A 56 4.52 -9.60 24.47
CA ARG A 56 5.55 -9.17 23.53
C ARG A 56 6.94 -9.67 23.92
N GLN A 57 7.37 -9.42 25.16
CA GLN A 57 8.71 -9.79 25.62
C GLN A 57 8.96 -11.30 25.56
N ASN A 58 7.99 -12.10 26.00
CA ASN A 58 8.20 -13.55 26.12
C ASN A 58 7.91 -14.30 24.80
N PHE A 59 6.88 -13.89 24.06
CA PHE A 59 6.46 -14.59 22.86
C PHE A 59 7.05 -13.98 21.58
N LEU A 60 6.85 -12.67 21.34
CA LEU A 60 7.30 -12.04 20.09
C LEU A 60 8.84 -11.92 20.07
N GLU A 61 9.41 -11.26 21.08
CA GLU A 61 10.86 -11.03 21.16
C GLU A 61 11.59 -12.32 21.61
N GLY A 62 11.09 -12.97 22.66
CA GLY A 62 11.76 -14.14 23.26
C GLY A 62 11.71 -15.43 22.44
N ALA A 63 10.64 -15.66 21.68
CA ALA A 63 10.45 -16.91 20.94
C ALA A 63 10.38 -16.70 19.42
N ALA A 64 9.53 -15.78 18.95
CA ALA A 64 9.24 -15.64 17.53
C ALA A 64 10.44 -15.10 16.74
N GLU A 65 11.16 -14.09 17.24
CA GLU A 65 12.35 -13.56 16.56
C GLU A 65 13.42 -14.63 16.35
N SER A 66 13.68 -15.47 17.37
CA SER A 66 14.63 -16.58 17.22
C SER A 66 14.22 -17.53 16.10
N GLY A 67 12.93 -17.83 15.99
CA GLY A 67 12.36 -18.68 14.94
C GLY A 67 12.38 -18.04 13.54
N LEU A 68 12.29 -16.71 13.43
CA LEU A 68 12.39 -15.99 12.16
C LEU A 68 13.82 -15.97 11.60
N THR A 69 14.83 -16.00 12.48
CA THR A 69 16.24 -16.03 12.04
C THR A 69 16.70 -17.41 11.55
N ASP A 70 16.03 -18.48 11.96
CA ASP A 70 16.33 -19.83 11.51
C ASP A 70 15.56 -20.14 10.22
N LEU A 71 16.29 -20.26 9.11
CA LEU A 71 15.73 -20.53 7.78
C LEU A 71 14.85 -21.80 7.75
N HIS A 72 15.11 -22.80 8.59
CA HIS A 72 14.31 -24.02 8.65
C HIS A 72 12.94 -23.82 9.30
N HIS A 73 12.82 -22.87 10.23
CA HIS A 73 11.60 -22.62 10.99
C HIS A 73 10.88 -21.34 10.53
N ALA A 74 11.54 -20.46 9.78
CA ALA A 74 11.04 -19.16 9.38
C ALA A 74 9.66 -19.22 8.70
N VAL A 75 9.42 -20.20 7.82
CA VAL A 75 8.11 -20.38 7.14
C VAL A 75 7.01 -20.63 8.17
N LEU A 76 7.21 -21.64 9.03
CA LEU A 76 6.22 -22.04 10.04
C LEU A 76 5.98 -20.92 11.05
N VAL A 77 7.05 -20.27 11.52
CA VAL A 77 6.97 -19.20 12.53
C VAL A 77 6.24 -18.00 11.94
N THR A 78 6.54 -17.61 10.71
CA THR A 78 5.84 -16.52 10.01
C THR A 78 4.35 -16.84 9.80
N ALA A 79 4.04 -18.08 9.40
CA ALA A 79 2.64 -18.54 9.24
C ALA A 79 1.87 -18.50 10.58
N ILE A 80 2.50 -18.94 11.68
CA ILE A 80 1.92 -18.88 13.02
C ILE A 80 1.68 -17.43 13.42
N LEU A 81 2.65 -16.54 13.21
CA LEU A 81 2.51 -15.11 13.52
C LEU A 81 1.38 -14.45 12.72
N ALA A 82 1.27 -14.74 11.43
CA ALA A 82 0.18 -14.24 10.58
C ALA A 82 -1.19 -14.72 11.11
N LYS A 83 -1.31 -16.02 11.45
CA LYS A 83 -2.55 -16.57 12.02
C LYS A 83 -2.84 -15.99 13.41
N CYS A 84 -1.83 -15.79 14.25
CA CYS A 84 -1.99 -15.14 15.55
C CYS A 84 -2.62 -13.76 15.38
N LEU A 85 -2.01 -12.90 14.56
CA LEU A 85 -2.50 -11.55 14.30
C LEU A 85 -3.91 -11.54 13.70
N LYS A 86 -4.22 -12.50 12.83
CA LYS A 86 -5.55 -12.64 12.22
C LYS A 86 -6.64 -12.98 13.24
N VAL A 87 -6.33 -13.82 14.23
CA VAL A 87 -7.30 -14.33 15.21
C VAL A 87 -7.49 -13.42 16.43
N ILE A 88 -6.48 -12.62 16.81
CA ILE A 88 -6.59 -11.69 17.95
C ILE A 88 -7.45 -10.48 17.61
N ASP A 89 -8.28 -10.02 18.54
CA ASP A 89 -9.11 -8.82 18.38
C ASP A 89 -8.87 -7.77 19.48
N SER A 90 -8.01 -8.09 20.47
CA SER A 90 -7.63 -7.17 21.53
C SER A 90 -6.77 -6.02 20.98
N PRO A 91 -7.14 -4.75 21.20
CA PRO A 91 -6.37 -3.60 20.73
C PRO A 91 -4.97 -3.56 21.37
N ASP A 92 -4.83 -3.99 22.64
CA ASP A 92 -3.53 -4.04 23.31
C ASP A 92 -2.58 -5.03 22.63
N LEU A 93 -3.05 -6.22 22.25
CA LEU A 93 -2.21 -7.21 21.56
C LEU A 93 -1.85 -6.76 20.16
N ILE A 94 -2.82 -6.24 19.40
CA ILE A 94 -2.59 -5.69 18.06
C ILE A 94 -1.56 -4.56 18.11
N ASN A 95 -1.64 -3.68 19.11
CA ASN A 95 -0.67 -2.62 19.33
C ASN A 95 0.74 -3.17 19.63
N GLU A 96 0.86 -4.22 20.44
CA GLU A 96 2.17 -4.86 20.68
C GLU A 96 2.74 -5.53 19.43
N PHE A 97 1.92 -6.21 18.61
CA PHE A 97 2.34 -6.75 17.32
C PHE A 97 2.83 -5.65 16.38
N SER A 98 2.09 -4.53 16.32
CA SER A 98 2.42 -3.36 15.51
C SER A 98 3.75 -2.74 15.95
N ASN A 99 3.91 -2.47 17.25
CA ASN A 99 5.12 -1.87 17.81
C ASN A 99 6.33 -2.79 17.74
N TRP A 100 6.12 -4.10 17.86
CA TRP A 100 7.16 -5.10 17.63
C TRP A 100 7.66 -5.07 16.18
N LEU A 101 6.74 -5.02 15.21
CA LEU A 101 7.09 -5.00 13.78
C LEU A 101 7.80 -3.73 13.33
N VAL A 102 7.39 -2.54 13.80
CA VAL A 102 7.92 -1.26 13.27
C VAL A 102 8.77 -0.44 14.25
N GLY A 103 8.87 -0.90 15.49
CA GLY A 103 9.55 -0.22 16.60
C GLY A 103 8.71 0.89 17.25
N GLU A 104 9.06 1.25 18.49
CA GLU A 104 8.37 2.29 19.30
C GLU A 104 8.97 3.70 19.14
N GLY A 105 9.80 3.98 18.12
CA GLY A 105 10.52 5.25 18.01
C GLY A 105 10.78 5.72 16.58
N GLU A 106 11.42 6.89 16.46
CA GLU A 106 11.71 7.59 15.20
C GLU A 106 12.83 6.97 14.35
N VAL A 107 13.28 5.75 14.67
CA VAL A 107 14.37 5.08 13.93
C VAL A 107 13.94 4.86 12.49
N SER A 108 14.57 5.49 11.49
CA SER A 108 14.11 5.43 10.09
C SER A 108 13.98 4.00 9.52
N GLU A 109 14.80 3.06 10.02
CA GLU A 109 14.82 1.67 9.57
C GLU A 109 14.80 0.70 10.75
N TRP A 110 13.76 -0.13 10.83
CA TRP A 110 13.64 -1.14 11.88
C TRP A 110 14.15 -2.51 11.40
N PRO A 111 15.10 -3.15 12.12
CA PRO A 111 15.75 -4.38 11.65
C PRO A 111 14.79 -5.53 11.35
N LEU A 112 13.77 -5.74 12.18
CA LEU A 112 12.79 -6.81 11.97
C LEU A 112 11.96 -6.57 10.70
N LEU A 113 11.50 -5.34 10.49
CA LEU A 113 10.76 -4.97 9.27
C LEU A 113 11.62 -5.23 8.03
N LEU A 114 12.89 -4.80 8.06
CA LEU A 114 13.83 -5.05 6.97
C LEU A 114 14.09 -6.55 6.75
N ALA A 115 14.21 -7.34 7.82
CA ALA A 115 14.40 -8.78 7.73
C ALA A 115 13.19 -9.46 7.05
N LEU A 116 11.97 -9.13 7.46
CA LEU A 116 10.75 -9.66 6.82
C LEU A 116 10.61 -9.18 5.37
N VAL A 117 10.95 -7.92 5.07
CA VAL A 117 10.99 -7.44 3.69
C VAL A 117 11.99 -8.25 2.85
N ASN A 118 13.16 -8.57 3.40
CA ASN A 118 14.16 -9.37 2.70
C ASN A 118 13.72 -10.83 2.54
N ASN A 119 12.95 -11.40 3.47
CA ASN A 119 12.39 -12.75 3.35
C ASN A 119 11.53 -12.92 2.09
N CYS A 120 10.77 -11.88 1.72
CA CYS A 120 9.98 -11.85 0.49
C CYS A 120 10.82 -11.81 -0.80
N LEU A 121 12.10 -11.43 -0.71
CA LEU A 121 13.00 -11.31 -1.86
C LEU A 121 13.93 -12.53 -2.02
N THR A 122 13.63 -13.62 -1.32
CA THR A 122 14.37 -14.88 -1.42
C THR A 122 13.78 -15.82 -2.48
N ASP A 123 14.54 -16.84 -2.88
CA ASP A 123 14.07 -17.89 -3.79
C ASP A 123 13.07 -18.87 -3.13
N ASN A 124 12.83 -18.73 -1.82
CA ASN A 124 11.86 -19.55 -1.09
C ASN A 124 10.46 -18.91 -1.18
N HIS A 125 9.65 -19.41 -2.14
CA HIS A 125 8.31 -18.90 -2.37
C HIS A 125 7.33 -19.19 -1.23
N ASP A 126 7.51 -20.26 -0.46
CA ASP A 126 6.67 -20.54 0.72
C ASP A 126 6.90 -19.50 1.82
N LEU A 127 8.18 -19.17 2.07
CA LEU A 127 8.53 -18.09 3.00
C LEU A 127 8.00 -16.74 2.53
N THR A 128 8.14 -16.46 1.24
CA THR A 128 7.60 -15.24 0.61
C THR A 128 6.10 -15.16 0.82
N LEU A 129 5.36 -16.23 0.52
CA LEU A 129 3.91 -16.28 0.65
C LEU A 129 3.46 -16.03 2.09
N GLU A 130 4.05 -16.73 3.07
CA GLU A 130 3.67 -16.56 4.48
C GLU A 130 4.06 -15.18 5.02
N THR A 131 5.16 -14.59 4.54
CA THR A 131 5.55 -13.23 4.92
C THR A 131 4.63 -12.18 4.30
N LEU A 132 4.18 -12.37 3.04
CA LEU A 132 3.17 -11.52 2.43
C LEU A 132 1.83 -11.62 3.18
N ARG A 133 1.39 -12.82 3.60
CA ARG A 133 0.19 -13.00 4.44
C ARG A 133 0.29 -12.25 5.77
N PHE A 134 1.47 -12.27 6.38
CA PHE A 134 1.72 -11.49 7.59
C PHE A 134 1.58 -9.98 7.33
N PHE A 135 2.16 -9.47 6.23
CA PHE A 135 2.01 -8.06 5.84
C PHE A 135 0.59 -7.66 5.46
N GLU A 136 -0.15 -8.52 4.76
CA GLU A 136 -1.57 -8.33 4.47
C GLU A 136 -2.37 -8.17 5.78
N THR A 137 -2.12 -9.05 6.74
CA THR A 137 -2.81 -9.02 8.05
C THR A 137 -2.44 -7.80 8.88
N ILE A 138 -1.17 -7.35 8.87
CA ILE A 138 -0.77 -6.14 9.61
C ILE A 138 -1.29 -4.86 8.95
N ILE A 139 -1.44 -4.83 7.62
CA ILE A 139 -2.07 -3.69 6.95
C ILE A 139 -3.55 -3.64 7.35
N GLU A 140 -4.26 -4.78 7.31
CA GLU A 140 -5.69 -4.87 7.63
C GLU A 140 -6.02 -4.54 9.10
N LYS A 141 -5.24 -5.06 10.06
CA LYS A 141 -5.55 -4.95 11.51
C LYS A 141 -4.62 -4.04 12.29
N GLY A 142 -3.51 -3.59 11.70
CA GLY A 142 -2.47 -2.84 12.41
C GLY A 142 -2.91 -1.46 12.88
N THR A 143 -2.03 -0.82 13.65
CA THR A 143 -2.24 0.55 14.13
C THR A 143 -1.85 1.59 13.08
N GLU A 144 -2.35 2.82 13.22
CA GLU A 144 -1.95 3.99 12.41
C GLU A 144 -0.43 4.11 12.31
N HIS A 145 0.27 3.93 13.44
CA HIS A 145 1.74 3.93 13.49
C HIS A 145 2.37 2.84 12.61
N SER A 146 1.83 1.62 12.61
CA SER A 146 2.38 0.56 11.74
C SER A 146 2.17 0.85 10.26
N ILE A 147 0.98 1.34 9.87
CA ILE A 147 0.69 1.68 8.48
C ILE A 147 1.57 2.86 8.03
N ASP A 148 1.74 3.88 8.89
CA ASP A 148 2.64 4.99 8.61
C ASP A 148 4.06 4.52 8.36
N ARG A 149 4.58 3.68 9.24
CA ARG A 149 5.99 3.27 9.19
C ARG A 149 6.29 2.31 8.06
N VAL A 150 5.35 1.40 7.75
CA VAL A 150 5.51 0.45 6.63
C VAL A 150 5.32 1.15 5.28
N VAL A 151 4.37 2.08 5.18
CA VAL A 151 3.86 2.60 3.90
C VAL A 151 3.95 4.12 3.80
N LEU A 152 3.33 4.85 4.74
CA LEU A 152 3.00 6.26 4.49
C LEU A 152 4.17 7.20 4.72
N SER A 153 5.09 6.92 5.63
CA SER A 153 6.21 7.80 6.01
C SER A 153 7.03 8.27 4.80
N ARG A 154 7.13 7.44 3.75
CA ARG A 154 7.85 7.75 2.50
C ARG A 154 6.98 8.53 1.52
N VAL A 155 5.71 8.13 1.38
CA VAL A 155 4.74 8.73 0.46
C VAL A 155 4.20 10.08 0.97
N ALA A 156 4.14 10.27 2.29
CA ALA A 156 3.66 11.49 2.94
C ALA A 156 4.50 12.71 2.54
N SER A 157 5.80 12.52 2.29
CA SER A 157 6.71 13.58 1.86
C SER A 157 6.40 14.15 0.47
N ARG A 158 5.59 13.46 -0.35
CA ARG A 158 5.37 13.76 -1.77
C ARG A 158 6.65 13.91 -2.61
N GLY A 159 7.80 13.39 -2.12
CA GLY A 159 9.08 13.49 -2.82
C GLY A 159 9.12 12.76 -4.18
N TYR A 160 8.10 11.95 -4.48
CA TYR A 160 7.94 11.29 -5.78
C TYR A 160 7.48 12.25 -6.89
N CYS A 161 6.85 13.38 -6.55
CA CYS A 161 6.41 14.37 -7.52
C CYS A 161 7.57 15.22 -8.02
N ALA A 162 7.65 15.46 -9.32
CA ALA A 162 8.56 16.45 -9.87
C ALA A 162 8.00 17.87 -9.67
N ASP A 163 8.82 18.81 -9.17
CA ASP A 163 8.51 20.23 -9.17
C ASP A 163 8.39 20.73 -10.62
N THR A 164 7.15 20.92 -11.08
CA THR A 164 6.78 21.55 -12.38
C THR A 164 7.69 21.16 -13.55
N ALA A 165 7.68 19.89 -13.94
CA ALA A 165 8.04 19.57 -15.31
C ALA A 165 6.91 20.10 -16.23
N PRO A 166 7.19 20.76 -17.36
CA PRO A 166 6.15 21.05 -18.34
C PRO A 166 5.46 19.74 -18.73
N PRO A 167 4.17 19.77 -19.12
CA PRO A 167 3.47 18.58 -19.58
C PRO A 167 4.30 17.96 -20.70
N ARG A 168 4.92 16.81 -20.40
CA ARG A 168 5.50 15.98 -21.44
C ARG A 168 4.33 15.25 -22.05
N ASP A 169 3.97 15.66 -23.26
CA ASP A 169 3.30 14.81 -24.24
C ASP A 169 4.26 13.64 -24.56
N ASP A 170 4.48 12.76 -23.59
CA ASP A 170 5.06 11.46 -23.84
C ASP A 170 3.88 10.47 -23.73
N ASP A 171 3.20 10.30 -24.86
CA ASP A 171 2.35 9.14 -25.14
C ASP A 171 3.22 7.87 -24.98
N GLU A 172 3.44 7.40 -23.76
CA GLU A 172 4.11 6.12 -23.51
C GLU A 172 3.25 4.94 -23.98
N ARG A 173 1.97 5.17 -24.29
CA ARG A 173 1.12 4.25 -25.07
C ARG A 173 1.67 4.00 -26.48
N ASP A 174 2.31 5.00 -27.10
CA ASP A 174 2.86 4.87 -28.46
C ASP A 174 4.18 4.09 -28.52
N ARG A 175 4.87 3.89 -27.39
CA ARG A 175 6.12 3.11 -27.33
C ARG A 175 5.91 1.59 -27.41
N LEU A 176 4.67 1.12 -27.35
CA LEU A 176 4.33 -0.29 -27.61
C LEU A 176 4.17 -0.60 -29.11
N ASN A 177 4.16 0.41 -29.98
CA ASN A 177 3.90 0.23 -31.42
C ASN A 177 5.15 0.22 -32.32
N ASP A 178 6.37 0.39 -31.81
CA ASP A 178 7.55 0.49 -32.67
C ASP A 178 8.30 -0.85 -32.85
N LEU A 179 7.76 -1.70 -33.73
CA LEU A 179 8.47 -2.83 -34.32
C LEU A 179 8.53 -2.66 -35.86
N SER A 180 9.64 -2.07 -36.31
CA SER A 180 10.25 -2.07 -37.65
C SER A 180 9.42 -2.62 -38.84
N ILE A 181 9.08 -1.69 -39.73
CA ILE A 181 8.59 -1.79 -41.12
C ILE A 181 8.95 -3.10 -41.84
N GLY A 182 7.93 -3.93 -42.08
CA GLY A 182 8.06 -5.16 -42.86
C GLY A 182 6.81 -6.05 -42.97
N ARG A 183 5.57 -5.57 -42.73
CA ARG A 183 4.31 -6.26 -43.09
C ARG A 183 3.03 -5.40 -42.90
N GLU A 184 2.90 -4.36 -43.71
CA GLU A 184 1.98 -3.21 -43.51
C GLU A 184 0.46 -3.51 -43.66
N ARG A 185 0.03 -4.64 -44.25
CA ARG A 185 -1.41 -4.91 -44.50
C ARG A 185 -2.13 -5.64 -43.37
N GLU A 186 -1.43 -6.47 -42.61
CA GLU A 186 -2.01 -7.24 -41.50
C GLU A 186 -2.02 -6.42 -40.20
N TYR A 187 -0.95 -5.63 -39.97
CA TYR A 187 -0.86 -4.68 -38.86
C TYR A 187 -1.95 -3.61 -38.90
N ASN A 188 -2.28 -3.06 -40.07
CA ASN A 188 -3.38 -2.10 -40.21
C ASN A 188 -4.76 -2.69 -39.84
N ARG A 189 -4.97 -4.00 -40.10
CA ARG A 189 -6.22 -4.68 -39.73
C ARG A 189 -6.29 -4.93 -38.23
N GLU A 190 -5.18 -5.33 -37.61
CA GLU A 190 -5.12 -5.55 -36.16
C GLU A 190 -5.20 -4.24 -35.38
N ALA A 191 -4.51 -3.20 -35.84
CA ALA A 191 -4.58 -1.85 -35.30
C ALA A 191 -6.01 -1.28 -35.38
N MET A 192 -6.71 -1.41 -36.52
CA MET A 192 -8.12 -0.99 -36.62
C MET A 192 -9.03 -1.74 -35.65
N LYS A 193 -8.81 -3.05 -35.44
CA LYS A 193 -9.58 -3.81 -34.47
C LYS A 193 -9.24 -3.46 -33.03
N GLN A 194 -8.01 -3.01 -32.76
CA GLN A 194 -7.60 -2.51 -31.45
C GLN A 194 -8.30 -1.17 -31.17
N LEU A 195 -8.28 -0.23 -32.13
CA LEU A 195 -8.99 1.04 -32.01
C LEU A 195 -10.49 0.84 -31.76
N GLN A 196 -11.14 -0.02 -32.56
CA GLN A 196 -12.57 -0.34 -32.34
C GLN A 196 -12.86 -0.93 -30.96
N HIS A 197 -11.92 -1.66 -30.39
CA HIS A 197 -12.07 -2.22 -29.05
C HIS A 197 -11.91 -1.16 -27.97
N GLU A 198 -10.94 -0.26 -28.12
CA GLU A 198 -10.76 0.88 -27.23
C GLU A 198 -11.97 1.81 -27.26
N ASP A 199 -12.51 2.09 -28.45
CA ASP A 199 -13.74 2.87 -28.62
C ASP A 199 -14.92 2.21 -27.88
N HIS A 200 -15.09 0.89 -28.04
CA HIS A 200 -16.15 0.14 -27.37
C HIS A 200 -16.04 0.17 -25.85
N VAL A 201 -14.83 -0.05 -25.32
CA VAL A 201 -14.57 0.00 -23.87
C VAL A 201 -14.85 1.41 -23.33
N ASN A 202 -14.47 2.44 -24.07
CA ASN A 202 -14.70 3.83 -23.69
C ASN A 202 -16.20 4.18 -23.68
N GLU A 203 -16.99 3.67 -24.63
CA GLU A 203 -18.46 3.79 -24.62
C GLU A 203 -19.06 3.12 -23.37
N GLN A 204 -18.67 1.88 -23.06
CA GLN A 204 -19.18 1.17 -21.89
C GLN A 204 -18.86 1.89 -20.56
N ILE A 205 -17.65 2.44 -20.41
CA ILE A 205 -17.27 3.22 -19.22
C ILE A 205 -18.08 4.52 -19.13
N THR A 206 -18.32 5.16 -20.27
CA THR A 206 -19.17 6.37 -20.34
C THR A 206 -20.58 6.07 -19.87
N ASP A 207 -21.15 4.93 -20.28
CA ASP A 207 -22.48 4.51 -19.85
C ASP A 207 -22.53 4.21 -18.34
N ILE A 208 -21.52 3.54 -17.80
CA ILE A 208 -21.40 3.28 -16.34
C ILE A 208 -21.33 4.59 -15.55
N LEU A 209 -20.49 5.52 -15.97
CA LEU A 209 -20.35 6.84 -15.35
C LEU A 209 -21.65 7.65 -15.44
N ALA A 210 -22.34 7.63 -16.59
CA ALA A 210 -23.61 8.29 -16.78
C ALA A 210 -24.72 7.73 -15.87
N HIS A 211 -24.78 6.40 -15.69
CA HIS A 211 -25.74 5.76 -14.77
C HIS A 211 -25.55 6.19 -13.32
N GLU A 212 -24.32 6.50 -12.92
CA GLU A 212 -23.94 6.96 -11.58
C GLU A 212 -24.06 8.50 -11.42
N GLY A 213 -24.54 9.20 -12.46
CA GLY A 213 -24.72 10.65 -12.47
C GLY A 213 -23.42 11.44 -12.64
N LEU A 214 -22.41 10.82 -13.24
CA LEU A 214 -21.10 11.36 -13.58
C LEU A 214 -21.03 11.51 -15.12
N GLU A 215 -21.75 12.47 -15.68
CA GLU A 215 -21.66 12.71 -17.12
C GLU A 215 -20.32 13.39 -17.49
N PRO A 216 -19.55 12.84 -18.44
CA PRO A 216 -18.26 13.39 -18.84
C PRO A 216 -18.37 14.83 -19.34
N GLY A 217 -17.49 15.71 -18.85
CA GLY A 217 -17.38 17.11 -19.27
C GLY A 217 -18.26 18.10 -18.51
N LEU A 218 -19.04 17.67 -17.50
CA LEU A 218 -19.81 18.60 -16.65
C LEU A 218 -18.98 19.21 -15.51
N ARG A 219 -17.91 18.53 -15.07
CA ARG A 219 -17.08 18.99 -13.94
C ARG A 219 -15.58 18.95 -14.26
N PRO A 220 -14.78 19.87 -13.69
CA PRO A 220 -13.33 19.79 -13.79
C PRO A 220 -12.85 18.50 -13.09
N GLY A 221 -12.33 17.54 -13.86
CA GLY A 221 -11.80 16.27 -13.35
C GLY A 221 -12.49 14.99 -13.88
N ASP A 222 -13.65 15.09 -14.52
CA ASP A 222 -14.34 13.92 -15.10
C ASP A 222 -13.49 13.25 -16.21
N ASP A 223 -12.82 14.05 -17.04
CA ASP A 223 -11.89 13.56 -18.06
C ASP A 223 -10.67 12.85 -17.44
N ASN A 224 -10.30 13.22 -16.21
CA ASN A 224 -9.17 12.61 -15.51
C ASN A 224 -9.51 11.20 -15.02
N ILE A 225 -10.73 10.99 -14.49
CA ILE A 225 -11.13 9.65 -14.02
C ILE A 225 -11.31 8.68 -15.20
N HIS A 226 -11.89 9.12 -16.32
CA HIS A 226 -11.95 8.33 -17.55
C HIS A 226 -10.56 7.88 -18.00
N ARG A 227 -9.58 8.81 -18.01
CA ARG A 227 -8.20 8.50 -18.37
C ARG A 227 -7.57 7.51 -17.40
N VAL A 228 -7.81 7.64 -16.10
CA VAL A 228 -7.31 6.71 -15.08
C VAL A 228 -7.89 5.30 -15.29
N ILE A 229 -9.21 5.16 -15.41
CA ILE A 229 -9.87 3.86 -15.61
C ILE A 229 -9.36 3.20 -16.89
N ASN A 230 -9.34 3.94 -18.00
CA ASN A 230 -8.84 3.44 -19.28
C ASN A 230 -7.36 3.06 -19.24
N SER A 231 -6.54 3.72 -18.42
CA SER A 231 -5.12 3.37 -18.31
C SER A 231 -4.93 1.94 -17.78
N PHE A 232 -5.77 1.52 -16.83
CA PHE A 232 -5.72 0.18 -16.25
C PHE A 232 -6.46 -0.86 -17.12
N LEU A 233 -7.70 -0.59 -17.52
CA LEU A 233 -8.52 -1.56 -18.26
C LEU A 233 -7.97 -1.91 -19.65
N LEU A 234 -7.25 -0.96 -20.27
CA LEU A 234 -6.63 -1.13 -21.58
C LEU A 234 -5.09 -1.25 -21.47
N LEU A 235 -4.58 -1.67 -20.32
CA LEU A 235 -3.13 -1.86 -20.12
C LEU A 235 -2.58 -2.96 -21.04
N LEU A 236 -3.34 -4.04 -21.24
CA LEU A 236 -2.98 -5.16 -22.10
C LEU A 236 -3.67 -5.04 -23.47
N PRO A 237 -3.01 -5.44 -24.57
CA PRO A 237 -3.60 -5.38 -25.89
C PRO A 237 -4.70 -6.45 -26.08
N ARG A 238 -5.68 -6.16 -26.95
CA ARG A 238 -6.82 -7.05 -27.26
C ARG A 238 -6.40 -8.46 -27.71
N ALA A 239 -5.19 -8.63 -28.23
CA ALA A 239 -4.71 -9.92 -28.70
C ALA A 239 -4.57 -10.97 -27.58
N ILE A 240 -4.38 -10.52 -26.34
CA ILE A 240 -4.18 -11.37 -25.15
C ILE A 240 -5.15 -11.03 -24.01
N LEU A 241 -5.76 -9.85 -24.04
CA LEU A 241 -6.81 -9.42 -23.12
C LEU A 241 -8.14 -10.14 -23.44
N SER A 242 -8.94 -10.43 -22.41
CA SER A 242 -10.36 -10.74 -22.62
C SER A 242 -11.21 -9.47 -22.74
N ASP A 243 -12.52 -9.56 -22.58
CA ASP A 243 -13.40 -8.40 -22.54
C ASP A 243 -13.21 -7.67 -21.18
N PRO A 244 -12.57 -6.47 -21.13
CA PRO A 244 -12.18 -5.85 -19.86
C PRO A 244 -13.37 -5.24 -19.10
N VAL A 245 -14.43 -4.85 -19.79
CA VAL A 245 -15.68 -4.30 -19.23
C VAL A 245 -16.83 -5.29 -19.48
N GLY A 246 -16.52 -6.59 -19.47
CA GLY A 246 -17.51 -7.64 -19.63
C GLY A 246 -18.65 -7.57 -18.61
N ALA A 247 -19.60 -8.51 -18.72
CA ALA A 247 -20.79 -8.55 -17.87
C ALA A 247 -20.52 -8.65 -16.35
N ASP A 248 -19.29 -8.95 -15.96
CA ASP A 248 -18.83 -9.08 -14.58
C ASP A 248 -18.22 -7.79 -14.00
N TYR A 249 -17.94 -6.75 -14.80
CA TYR A 249 -17.24 -5.56 -14.29
C TYR A 249 -18.02 -4.79 -13.21
N GLU A 250 -19.36 -4.79 -13.27
CA GLU A 250 -20.20 -4.22 -12.21
C GLU A 250 -19.97 -4.89 -10.84
N HIS A 251 -19.61 -6.18 -10.83
CA HIS A 251 -19.30 -6.90 -9.58
C HIS A 251 -18.01 -6.37 -8.95
N TYR A 252 -17.01 -6.02 -9.76
CA TYR A 252 -15.77 -5.39 -9.29
C TYR A 252 -16.05 -4.02 -8.65
N ILE A 253 -16.93 -3.21 -9.25
CA ILE A 253 -17.34 -1.92 -8.69
C ILE A 253 -18.06 -2.11 -7.34
N HIS A 254 -19.01 -3.04 -7.26
CA HIS A 254 -19.71 -3.32 -6.01
C HIS A 254 -18.81 -3.89 -4.90
N ASP A 255 -17.85 -4.76 -5.25
CA ASP A 255 -16.86 -5.27 -4.30
C ASP A 255 -15.93 -4.15 -3.81
N ALA A 256 -15.41 -3.34 -4.73
CA ALA A 256 -14.59 -2.18 -4.40
C ALA A 256 -15.34 -1.21 -3.47
N HIS A 257 -16.62 -0.95 -3.71
CA HIS A 257 -17.45 -0.14 -2.82
C HIS A 257 -17.55 -0.74 -1.41
N ARG A 258 -17.87 -2.03 -1.30
CA ARG A 258 -17.96 -2.72 0.00
C ARG A 258 -16.65 -2.65 0.77
N ARG A 259 -15.52 -2.92 0.10
CA ARG A 259 -14.20 -2.92 0.71
C ARG A 259 -13.74 -1.51 1.07
N TYR A 260 -14.03 -0.52 0.25
CA TYR A 260 -13.70 0.87 0.57
C TYR A 260 -14.49 1.38 1.77
N GLN A 261 -15.79 1.07 1.87
CA GLN A 261 -16.58 1.39 3.05
C GLN A 261 -16.03 0.74 4.32
N TYR A 262 -15.62 -0.54 4.24
CA TYR A 262 -14.92 -1.19 5.36
C TYR A 262 -13.67 -0.42 5.80
N TRP A 263 -12.84 0.04 4.86
CA TRP A 263 -11.64 0.80 5.18
C TRP A 263 -11.92 2.18 5.78
N LEU A 264 -12.97 2.86 5.32
CA LEU A 264 -13.43 4.12 5.91
C LEU A 264 -13.85 3.92 7.38
N ASP A 265 -14.59 2.86 7.67
CA ASP A 265 -15.02 2.54 9.04
C ASP A 265 -13.84 2.12 9.92
N ALA A 266 -13.00 1.20 9.43
CA ALA A 266 -11.87 0.63 10.17
C ALA A 266 -10.81 1.68 10.52
N THR A 267 -10.62 2.68 9.65
CA THR A 267 -9.61 3.73 9.83
C THR A 267 -10.22 5.08 10.22
N SER A 268 -11.47 5.08 10.67
CA SER A 268 -12.20 6.30 11.07
C SER A 268 -11.54 7.08 12.21
N THR A 269 -10.72 6.42 13.03
CA THR A 269 -9.96 7.03 14.13
C THR A 269 -8.59 7.57 13.71
N PHE A 270 -8.14 7.30 12.48
CA PHE A 270 -6.82 7.69 12.00
C PHE A 270 -6.87 9.13 11.50
N ASN A 271 -5.79 9.87 11.68
CA ASN A 271 -5.72 11.29 11.29
C ASN A 271 -5.25 11.43 9.84
N TRP A 272 -6.08 10.95 8.90
CA TRP A 272 -5.81 11.10 7.48
C TRP A 272 -5.73 12.58 7.08
N PRO A 273 -4.80 12.97 6.19
CA PRO A 273 -4.77 14.31 5.64
C PRO A 273 -6.08 14.63 4.91
N ALA A 274 -6.75 15.71 5.30
CA ALA A 274 -8.12 16.01 4.86
C ALA A 274 -8.23 16.42 3.38
N ASP A 275 -7.14 16.84 2.73
CA ASP A 275 -7.12 17.23 1.31
C ASP A 275 -5.72 17.17 0.71
N TYR A 276 -5.62 17.26 -0.62
CA TYR A 276 -4.37 17.52 -1.35
C TYR A 276 -3.73 18.81 -0.79
N ASN A 277 -2.90 18.67 0.24
CA ASN A 277 -1.98 19.71 0.64
C ASN A 277 -0.90 19.80 -0.44
N GLY A 278 -1.24 20.45 -1.56
CA GLY A 278 -0.28 21.35 -2.18
C GLY A 278 0.10 22.32 -1.08
N VAL A 279 1.21 22.03 -0.40
CA VAL A 279 1.76 22.95 0.58
C VAL A 279 2.27 24.13 -0.22
N ASP A 280 1.37 25.07 -0.54
CA ASP A 280 1.73 26.44 -0.79
C ASP A 280 2.43 26.91 0.49
N THR A 281 3.75 26.82 0.47
CA THR A 281 4.65 27.46 1.43
C THR A 281 4.62 28.97 1.22
N THR A 282 3.42 29.54 1.16
CA THR A 282 3.18 30.95 1.38
C THR A 282 2.25 31.04 2.59
N ALA A 283 2.86 31.10 3.78
CA ALA A 283 2.17 31.53 4.98
C ALA A 283 1.69 32.98 4.79
N SER A 284 0.54 33.14 4.13
CA SER A 284 -0.21 34.39 4.11
C SER A 284 -0.87 34.53 5.48
N SER A 285 -0.21 35.29 6.34
CA SER A 285 -0.69 35.64 7.67
C SER A 285 -1.84 36.64 7.51
N THR A 286 -3.07 36.15 7.50
CA THR A 286 -4.27 36.99 7.59
C THR A 286 -5.26 36.39 8.59
N HIS A 287 -5.24 36.94 9.81
CA HIS A 287 -6.40 37.39 10.60
C HIS A 287 -5.90 37.66 12.04
N SER A 288 -5.86 38.92 12.48
CA SER A 288 -7.01 39.73 12.94
C SER A 288 -7.30 39.51 14.41
N TYR A 289 -6.81 40.42 15.26
CA TYR A 289 -7.42 40.73 16.56
C TYR A 289 -7.62 42.25 16.68
N ASP A 290 -8.86 42.62 16.36
CA ASP A 290 -9.78 43.53 17.05
C ASP A 290 -9.27 44.70 17.95
N SER A 291 -9.60 45.89 17.46
CA SER A 291 -10.02 47.15 18.10
C SER A 291 -9.93 47.32 19.63
N ARG A 292 -9.13 48.30 20.10
CA ARG A 292 -9.48 49.23 21.21
C ARG A 292 -8.83 50.62 20.98
N PRO A 293 -9.47 51.71 21.43
CA PRO A 293 -9.18 53.06 20.92
C PRO A 293 -8.03 53.76 21.65
N GLU A 294 -7.53 54.76 20.95
CA GLU A 294 -6.38 55.62 21.18
C GLU A 294 -6.31 56.27 22.57
N ALA A 295 -5.10 56.30 23.14
CA ALA A 295 -4.67 57.33 24.07
C ALA A 295 -3.19 57.66 23.81
N ASP A 296 -2.96 58.86 23.30
CA ASP A 296 -1.69 59.56 23.15
C ASP A 296 -0.84 59.50 24.42
N ILE A 297 0.47 59.20 24.35
CA ILE A 297 1.54 59.99 25.01
C ILE A 297 2.87 59.83 24.23
N HIS A 298 3.49 61.00 23.99
CA HIS A 298 4.71 61.30 23.26
C HIS A 298 6.03 60.70 23.81
N LEU A 299 7.00 60.64 22.89
CA LEU A 299 8.44 60.47 23.06
C LEU A 299 9.10 61.45 24.06
N ASP A 300 10.25 60.97 24.54
CA ASP A 300 11.50 61.68 24.88
C ASP A 300 11.89 61.88 26.36
N GLU A 301 13.22 61.78 26.52
CA GLU A 301 14.10 62.23 27.62
C GLU A 301 14.37 61.29 28.82
N ALA A 302 15.60 60.73 28.84
CA ALA A 302 16.71 61.19 29.72
C ALA A 302 17.61 60.04 30.27
N PHE A 303 18.86 60.03 29.79
CA PHE A 303 20.11 59.68 30.47
C PHE A 303 20.16 60.30 31.91
N GLU A 304 20.81 59.81 32.98
CA GLU A 304 22.09 59.09 33.27
C GLU A 304 22.14 58.91 34.85
N PRO A 305 23.23 58.53 35.58
CA PRO A 305 23.95 57.25 35.71
C PRO A 305 24.35 56.88 37.20
N ILE A 306 25.41 56.06 37.38
CA ILE A 306 26.33 55.90 38.56
C ILE A 306 25.96 54.74 39.54
N LYS A 307 26.81 53.78 39.98
CA LYS A 307 28.25 53.75 40.37
C LYS A 307 28.82 52.32 40.37
N LEU A 308 30.09 52.17 39.99
CA LEU A 308 30.97 51.00 40.23
C LEU A 308 31.93 51.30 41.39
N GLU A 309 32.35 50.26 42.14
CA GLU A 309 33.67 50.06 42.81
C GLU A 309 33.63 48.80 43.76
N PRO A 310 34.78 48.16 44.12
CA PRO A 310 35.01 46.72 43.88
C PRO A 310 35.47 45.89 45.13
N LYS A 311 35.56 44.55 45.00
CA LYS A 311 36.60 43.66 45.62
C LYS A 311 36.37 42.14 45.39
N ASP A 312 37.44 41.47 44.93
CA ASP A 312 37.69 40.02 44.70
C ASP A 312 37.91 39.18 46.00
N PRO A 313 38.23 37.85 45.95
CA PRO A 313 37.60 36.72 45.23
C PRO A 313 37.44 35.45 46.15
N LYS A 314 36.64 34.43 45.75
CA LYS A 314 36.83 33.00 46.13
C LYS A 314 35.79 32.05 45.47
N ASP A 315 36.26 31.31 44.47
CA ASP A 315 35.93 29.94 44.04
C ASP A 315 34.51 29.51 43.56
N PRO A 316 34.44 28.50 42.65
CA PRO A 316 33.57 28.57 41.49
C PRO A 316 32.45 27.51 41.49
N LYS A 317 31.21 27.92 41.20
CA LYS A 317 30.19 27.04 40.59
C LYS A 317 29.35 27.85 39.61
N GLN A 318 29.66 27.67 38.34
CA GLN A 318 29.06 28.30 37.18
C GLN A 318 27.67 27.71 36.95
N PHE A 319 26.61 28.49 37.18
CA PHE A 319 25.27 28.20 36.70
C PHE A 319 25.02 29.14 35.52
N SER A 320 25.01 28.58 34.31
CA SER A 320 24.70 29.33 33.10
C SER A 320 23.61 28.59 32.33
N GLN A 321 22.41 29.16 32.35
CA GLN A 321 21.35 28.89 31.38
C GLN A 321 21.92 29.22 29.99
N ARG A 322 22.20 28.19 29.19
CA ARG A 322 22.48 28.35 27.77
C ARG A 322 21.20 28.09 26.99
N LEU A 323 20.72 29.14 26.32
CA LEU A 323 19.86 29.03 25.16
C LEU A 323 20.45 28.00 24.19
N VAL A 324 19.68 26.97 23.87
CA VAL A 324 19.98 26.06 22.76
C VAL A 324 19.60 26.80 21.48
N LEU A 325 20.56 27.52 20.92
CA LEU A 325 20.51 27.99 19.54
C LEU A 325 20.52 26.75 18.63
N ARG A 326 19.42 26.53 17.91
CA ARG A 326 19.33 25.61 16.77
C ARG A 326 20.47 25.94 15.80
N SER A 327 21.39 24.99 15.62
CA SER A 327 22.43 25.07 14.59
C SER A 327 21.79 24.75 13.24
N ARG A 328 21.31 25.78 12.56
CA ARG A 328 21.09 25.80 11.12
C ARG A 328 22.36 26.36 10.48
N ASP A 329 22.72 25.83 9.32
CA ASP A 329 23.71 26.34 8.36
C ASP A 329 25.18 25.90 8.53
N LEU A 330 25.52 24.79 7.85
CA LEU A 330 26.76 24.66 7.10
C LEU A 330 26.48 23.97 5.75
N THR A 331 26.01 24.75 4.78
CA THR A 331 26.05 24.40 3.36
C THR A 331 27.36 24.87 2.76
N SER A 332 28.19 23.95 2.22
CA SER A 332 28.77 24.06 0.86
C SER A 332 29.92 23.07 0.63
N GLN A 333 29.57 21.83 0.26
CA GLN A 333 30.17 21.20 -0.92
C GLN A 333 29.04 20.53 -1.70
N SER A 334 28.50 21.29 -2.63
CA SER A 334 27.51 20.89 -3.62
C SER A 334 28.15 19.96 -4.65
N SER A 335 28.00 18.66 -4.46
CA SER A 335 27.67 17.78 -5.58
C SER A 335 26.15 17.69 -5.61
N GLN A 336 25.52 18.38 -6.56
CA GLN A 336 24.10 18.19 -6.89
C GLN A 336 23.92 16.77 -7.44
N THR A 337 23.81 15.79 -6.54
CA THR A 337 23.00 14.60 -6.81
C THR A 337 21.56 15.08 -6.66
N GLU A 338 20.81 15.14 -7.77
CA GLU A 338 19.35 15.18 -7.72
C GLU A 338 18.92 14.13 -6.67
N GLU A 339 18.32 14.56 -5.54
CA GLU A 339 17.89 13.63 -4.50
C GLU A 339 16.78 12.75 -5.10
N GLU A 340 17.17 11.54 -5.51
CA GLU A 340 16.28 10.51 -6.05
C GLU A 340 15.31 10.09 -4.94
N PHE A 341 14.01 10.11 -5.23
CA PHE A 341 12.98 9.70 -4.27
C PHE A 341 13.24 8.27 -3.79
N ASP A 342 13.25 8.08 -2.47
CA ASP A 342 13.33 6.75 -1.85
C ASP A 342 11.93 6.29 -1.42
N GLU A 343 11.37 5.35 -2.18
CA GLU A 343 10.08 4.71 -1.89
C GLU A 343 10.10 3.88 -0.59
N GLY A 344 11.29 3.59 -0.05
CA GLY A 344 11.50 2.77 1.13
C GLY A 344 11.48 1.26 0.86
N PRO A 345 11.85 0.45 1.87
CA PRO A 345 12.08 -0.99 1.70
C PRO A 345 10.82 -1.75 1.30
N PHE A 346 9.65 -1.37 1.82
CA PHE A 346 8.40 -2.08 1.57
C PHE A 346 7.90 -1.89 0.14
N PHE A 347 7.78 -0.65 -0.36
CA PHE A 347 7.40 -0.41 -1.76
C PHE A 347 8.42 -0.95 -2.75
N ARG A 348 9.72 -0.84 -2.42
CA ARG A 348 10.78 -1.45 -3.23
C ARG A 348 10.60 -2.96 -3.36
N MET A 349 10.22 -3.64 -2.29
CA MET A 349 9.89 -5.06 -2.31
C MET A 349 8.67 -5.34 -3.16
N ILE A 350 7.57 -4.61 -2.97
CA ILE A 350 6.34 -4.75 -3.76
C ILE A 350 6.63 -4.60 -5.27
N PHE A 351 7.36 -3.55 -5.68
CA PHE A 351 7.67 -3.35 -7.10
C PHE A 351 8.65 -4.37 -7.66
N LYS A 352 9.60 -4.88 -6.87
CA LYS A 352 10.48 -5.99 -7.28
C LYS A 352 9.69 -7.28 -7.49
N LEU A 353 8.77 -7.61 -6.58
CA LEU A 353 7.90 -8.76 -6.73
C LEU A 353 7.01 -8.60 -7.98
N LEU A 354 6.41 -7.41 -8.16
CA LEU A 354 5.56 -7.13 -9.32
C LEU A 354 6.33 -7.28 -10.64
N ALA A 355 7.55 -6.74 -10.73
CA ALA A 355 8.40 -6.90 -11.92
C ALA A 355 8.78 -8.38 -12.21
N ASN A 356 8.82 -9.21 -11.17
CA ASN A 356 9.11 -10.63 -11.25
C ASN A 356 7.86 -11.51 -11.38
N MET A 357 6.65 -10.94 -11.39
CA MET A 357 5.37 -11.64 -11.49
C MET A 357 5.37 -12.77 -12.54
N PRO A 358 5.87 -12.58 -13.79
CA PRO A 358 5.89 -13.64 -14.81
C PRO A 358 6.72 -14.89 -14.47
N SER A 359 7.57 -14.80 -13.46
CA SER A 359 8.49 -15.87 -13.02
C SER A 359 8.21 -16.32 -11.59
N GLN A 360 7.10 -15.88 -10.99
CA GLN A 360 6.70 -16.22 -9.63
C GLN A 360 5.49 -17.16 -9.63
N PRO A 361 5.31 -17.99 -8.58
CA PRO A 361 4.12 -18.82 -8.45
C PRO A 361 2.85 -17.98 -8.38
N TYR A 362 1.77 -18.53 -8.95
CA TYR A 362 0.44 -17.91 -8.97
C TYR A 362 -0.02 -17.40 -7.58
N GLN A 363 0.19 -18.19 -6.53
CA GLN A 363 -0.22 -17.84 -5.15
C GLN A 363 0.52 -16.60 -4.62
N VAL A 364 1.80 -16.44 -4.95
CA VAL A 364 2.57 -15.24 -4.56
C VAL A 364 2.01 -14.01 -5.26
N ASN A 365 1.66 -14.14 -6.55
CA ASN A 365 1.09 -13.06 -7.35
C ASN A 365 -0.31 -12.64 -6.86
N LEU A 366 -1.14 -13.60 -6.42
CA LEU A 366 -2.45 -13.30 -5.81
C LEU A 366 -2.30 -12.52 -4.51
N HIS A 367 -1.41 -12.95 -3.62
CA HIS A 367 -1.19 -12.26 -2.34
C HIS A 367 -0.56 -10.88 -2.54
N LEU A 368 0.37 -10.75 -3.49
CA LEU A 368 0.96 -9.47 -3.85
C LEU A 368 -0.10 -8.47 -4.35
N THR A 369 -0.96 -8.90 -5.27
CA THR A 369 -2.03 -8.04 -5.81
C THR A 369 -3.06 -7.70 -4.75
N SER A 370 -3.43 -8.64 -3.87
CA SER A 370 -4.30 -8.38 -2.70
C SER A 370 -3.76 -7.25 -1.81
N ILE A 371 -2.48 -7.31 -1.44
CA ILE A 371 -1.82 -6.27 -0.64
C ILE A 371 -1.89 -4.91 -1.34
N ILE A 372 -1.56 -4.85 -2.64
CA ILE A 372 -1.59 -3.58 -3.37
C ILE A 372 -3.02 -3.03 -3.45
N SER A 373 -4.02 -3.88 -3.67
CA SER A 373 -5.44 -3.48 -3.67
C SER A 373 -5.89 -2.96 -2.31
N GLN A 374 -5.48 -3.60 -1.20
CA GLN A 374 -5.73 -3.09 0.16
C GLN A 374 -5.09 -1.70 0.37
N LEU A 375 -3.84 -1.52 -0.06
CA LEU A 375 -3.16 -0.21 0.02
C LEU A 375 -3.87 0.85 -0.82
N ALA A 376 -4.35 0.50 -2.01
CA ALA A 376 -5.09 1.41 -2.89
C ALA A 376 -6.44 1.83 -2.28
N LEU A 377 -7.05 0.96 -1.46
CA LEU A 377 -8.30 1.22 -0.74
C LEU A 377 -8.13 2.11 0.49
N LEU A 378 -6.92 2.28 1.06
CA LEU A 378 -6.71 3.18 2.19
C LEU A 378 -7.14 4.62 1.82
N PRO A 379 -7.89 5.33 2.69
CA PRO A 379 -8.39 6.69 2.41
C PRO A 379 -7.32 7.76 2.64
N HIS A 380 -6.12 7.57 2.07
CA HIS A 380 -5.01 8.51 2.16
C HIS A 380 -4.73 9.17 0.78
N PRO A 381 -4.72 10.52 0.66
CA PRO A 381 -4.64 11.20 -0.63
C PRO A 381 -3.30 10.99 -1.36
N ASN A 382 -2.16 11.08 -0.66
CA ASN A 382 -0.85 10.87 -1.31
C ASN A 382 -0.65 9.41 -1.75
N LEU A 383 -1.16 8.44 -0.98
CA LEU A 383 -1.11 7.03 -1.36
C LEU A 383 -2.02 6.74 -2.56
N HIS A 384 -3.22 7.32 -2.58
CA HIS A 384 -4.11 7.28 -3.74
C HIS A 384 -3.41 7.82 -4.99
N GLU A 385 -2.79 8.99 -4.90
CA GLU A 385 -2.05 9.58 -6.02
C GLU A 385 -0.88 8.69 -6.46
N TYR A 386 -0.07 8.18 -5.53
CA TYR A 386 1.12 7.38 -5.84
C TYR A 386 0.79 6.02 -6.50
N LEU A 387 -0.33 5.40 -6.13
CA LEU A 387 -0.74 4.09 -6.65
C LEU A 387 -1.69 4.18 -7.84
N LEU A 388 -2.65 5.10 -7.84
CA LEU A 388 -3.76 5.12 -8.79
C LEU A 388 -3.68 6.22 -9.84
N ASN A 389 -2.76 7.19 -9.74
CA ASN A 389 -2.61 8.22 -10.78
C ASN A 389 -1.57 7.80 -11.84
N PRO A 390 -1.99 7.34 -13.04
CA PRO A 390 -1.07 6.93 -14.10
C PRO A 390 -0.33 8.11 -14.75
N THR A 391 -0.82 9.34 -14.55
CA THR A 391 -0.29 10.56 -15.19
C THR A 391 0.63 11.37 -14.28
N LEU A 392 0.99 10.81 -13.13
CA LEU A 392 1.75 11.49 -12.09
C LEU A 392 3.09 12.03 -12.64
N PRO A 393 3.32 13.35 -12.65
CA PRO A 393 4.62 13.92 -13.01
C PRO A 393 5.63 13.50 -11.95
N THR A 394 6.46 12.52 -12.30
CA THR A 394 7.38 11.88 -11.37
C THR A 394 8.79 12.43 -11.54
N ALA A 395 9.53 12.50 -10.43
CA ALA A 395 10.97 12.73 -10.49
C ALA A 395 11.66 11.63 -11.35
N LYS A 396 12.83 11.94 -11.90
CA LYS A 396 13.54 10.98 -12.77
C LYS A 396 13.75 9.66 -12.04
N LYS A 397 13.44 8.55 -12.72
CA LYS A 397 13.58 7.15 -12.25
C LYS A 397 12.66 6.71 -11.10
N THR A 398 11.74 7.55 -10.63
CA THR A 398 10.80 7.13 -9.58
C THR A 398 9.90 5.99 -10.07
N PRO A 399 9.93 4.81 -9.41
CA PRO A 399 8.99 3.75 -9.71
C PRO A 399 7.58 4.17 -9.24
N THR A 400 6.58 3.80 -10.04
CA THR A 400 5.16 3.93 -9.68
C THR A 400 4.48 2.62 -9.99
N LEU A 401 3.34 2.37 -9.36
CA LEU A 401 2.56 1.17 -9.64
C LEU A 401 2.26 1.04 -11.13
N PHE A 402 1.79 2.12 -11.76
CA PHE A 402 1.44 2.11 -13.17
C PHE A 402 2.64 1.79 -14.08
N LYS A 403 3.80 2.42 -13.88
CA LYS A 403 5.02 2.11 -14.66
C LYS A 403 5.48 0.67 -14.49
N SER A 404 5.40 0.13 -13.27
CA SER A 404 5.72 -1.27 -13.00
C SER A 404 4.74 -2.23 -13.71
N LEU A 405 3.45 -1.93 -13.70
CA LEU A 405 2.44 -2.71 -14.42
C LEU A 405 2.65 -2.66 -15.94
N GLN A 406 2.99 -1.48 -16.50
CA GLN A 406 3.31 -1.34 -17.92
C GLN A 406 4.51 -2.21 -18.33
N GLU A 407 5.57 -2.26 -17.52
CA GLU A 407 6.73 -3.10 -17.82
C GLU A 407 6.40 -4.60 -17.79
N VAL A 408 5.59 -5.05 -16.83
CA VAL A 408 5.10 -6.42 -16.77
C VAL A 408 4.21 -6.74 -17.98
N ALA A 409 3.25 -5.87 -18.29
CA ALA A 409 2.36 -6.00 -19.44
C ALA A 409 3.13 -6.09 -20.76
N ARG A 410 4.15 -5.24 -20.94
CA ARG A 410 5.05 -5.26 -22.10
C ARG A 410 5.76 -6.60 -22.22
N ARG A 411 6.31 -7.11 -21.11
CA ARG A 411 7.01 -8.39 -21.08
C ARG A 411 6.10 -9.56 -21.43
N LEU A 412 4.92 -9.64 -20.83
CA LEU A 412 3.91 -10.66 -21.13
C LEU A 412 3.43 -10.60 -22.59
N THR A 413 3.19 -9.39 -23.11
CA THR A 413 2.80 -9.16 -24.51
C THR A 413 3.87 -9.62 -25.50
N MET A 414 5.15 -9.53 -25.15
CA MET A 414 6.24 -10.02 -26.00
C MET A 414 6.47 -11.53 -25.90
N GLU A 415 6.26 -12.13 -24.73
CA GLU A 415 6.60 -13.53 -24.46
C GLU A 415 5.44 -14.49 -24.80
N ILE A 416 4.19 -14.16 -24.46
CA ILE A 416 3.03 -15.05 -24.62
C ILE A 416 2.75 -15.43 -26.09
N PRO A 417 2.79 -14.51 -27.07
CA PRO A 417 2.55 -14.87 -28.47
C PRO A 417 3.60 -15.82 -29.07
N ARG A 418 4.75 -16.01 -28.40
CA ARG A 418 5.78 -16.99 -28.81
C ARG A 418 5.37 -18.43 -28.48
N LEU A 419 4.39 -18.62 -27.60
CA LEU A 419 3.83 -19.93 -27.27
C LEU A 419 2.95 -20.44 -28.41
N ARG A 420 3.09 -21.71 -28.77
CA ARG A 420 2.23 -22.34 -29.78
C ARG A 420 0.81 -22.44 -29.24
N ASN A 421 -0.17 -22.03 -30.04
CA ASN A 421 -1.59 -22.02 -29.66
C ASN A 421 -1.88 -21.20 -28.38
N PHE A 422 -1.14 -20.12 -28.13
CA PHE A 422 -1.26 -19.32 -26.91
C PHE A 422 -2.70 -18.91 -26.56
N LYS A 423 -3.54 -18.56 -27.55
CA LYS A 423 -4.95 -18.22 -27.33
C LYS A 423 -5.74 -19.34 -26.64
N LYS A 424 -5.54 -20.58 -27.07
CA LYS A 424 -6.17 -21.76 -26.47
C LYS A 424 -5.62 -22.03 -25.07
N ILE A 425 -4.32 -21.79 -24.86
CA ILE A 425 -3.71 -21.92 -23.53
C ILE A 425 -4.34 -20.90 -22.57
N ILE A 426 -4.47 -19.62 -22.97
CA ILE A 426 -5.12 -18.58 -22.17
C ILE A 426 -6.55 -18.98 -21.79
N GLU A 427 -7.35 -19.41 -22.77
CA GLU A 427 -8.74 -19.83 -22.53
C GLU A 427 -8.83 -21.01 -21.56
N ASN A 428 -7.99 -22.03 -21.77
CA ASN A 428 -7.95 -23.20 -20.89
C ASN A 428 -7.49 -22.84 -19.46
N THR A 429 -6.44 -22.03 -19.32
CA THR A 429 -5.93 -21.62 -18.00
C THR A 429 -6.95 -20.76 -17.26
N ARG A 430 -7.69 -19.90 -17.96
CA ARG A 430 -8.77 -19.10 -17.36
C ARG A 430 -9.90 -19.99 -16.82
N LEU A 431 -10.36 -20.95 -17.64
CA LEU A 431 -11.37 -21.92 -17.21
C LEU A 431 -10.88 -22.75 -16.02
N TRP A 432 -9.60 -23.12 -16.01
CA TRP A 432 -8.99 -23.86 -14.91
C TRP A 432 -8.96 -23.03 -13.62
N LEU A 433 -8.45 -21.80 -13.65
CA LEU A 433 -8.40 -20.91 -12.49
C LEU A 433 -9.79 -20.55 -11.94
N MET A 434 -10.83 -20.55 -12.78
CA MET A 434 -12.22 -20.31 -12.39
C MET A 434 -12.97 -21.58 -11.97
N SER A 435 -12.38 -22.76 -12.13
CA SER A 435 -13.05 -24.03 -11.79
C SER A 435 -12.88 -24.35 -10.30
N GLU A 436 -13.98 -24.71 -9.63
CA GLU A 436 -13.97 -25.13 -8.21
C GLU A 436 -13.53 -26.60 -8.01
N ASP A 437 -13.10 -27.30 -9.07
CA ASP A 437 -12.82 -28.75 -9.04
C ASP A 437 -11.34 -29.05 -8.72
N PRO A 438 -11.01 -29.58 -7.53
CA PRO A 438 -9.64 -29.87 -7.13
C PRO A 438 -9.01 -31.04 -7.91
N SER A 439 -9.79 -31.82 -8.66
CA SER A 439 -9.31 -33.01 -9.38
C SER A 439 -8.61 -32.69 -10.70
N TYR A 440 -8.72 -31.45 -11.18
CA TYR A 440 -8.08 -30.99 -12.41
C TYR A 440 -6.62 -30.51 -12.24
N ASP A 441 -6.12 -30.48 -10.99
CA ASP A 441 -4.81 -29.91 -10.59
C ASP A 441 -3.60 -30.82 -10.92
N GLU A 442 -3.78 -32.15 -11.05
CA GLU A 442 -2.64 -33.09 -11.16
C GLU A 442 -2.07 -33.27 -12.58
N SER A 443 -2.64 -32.65 -13.62
CA SER A 443 -2.28 -32.95 -15.02
C SER A 443 -2.13 -31.76 -15.97
N ALA A 444 -2.28 -30.53 -15.49
CA ALA A 444 -2.14 -29.34 -16.32
C ALA A 444 -0.69 -28.87 -16.39
N ASP A 445 -0.15 -28.69 -17.59
CA ASP A 445 1.10 -27.95 -17.79
C ASP A 445 0.86 -26.49 -17.39
N HIS A 446 1.07 -26.18 -16.11
CA HIS A 446 0.96 -24.81 -15.56
C HIS A 446 1.88 -23.87 -16.33
N ASN A 447 1.28 -22.86 -16.94
CA ASN A 447 2.03 -21.85 -17.67
C ASN A 447 2.04 -20.56 -16.85
N GLN A 448 3.10 -20.38 -16.07
CA GLN A 448 3.29 -19.23 -15.18
C GLN A 448 3.11 -17.88 -15.89
N LEU A 449 3.49 -17.77 -17.18
CA LEU A 449 3.28 -16.55 -17.96
C LEU A 449 1.79 -16.27 -18.18
N VAL A 450 1.00 -17.30 -18.46
CA VAL A 450 -0.45 -17.19 -18.69
C VAL A 450 -1.20 -16.98 -17.38
N GLU A 451 -0.78 -17.64 -16.30
CA GLU A 451 -1.31 -17.39 -14.95
C GLU A 451 -1.06 -15.93 -14.55
N SER A 452 0.16 -15.42 -14.77
CA SER A 452 0.51 -14.02 -14.52
C SER A 452 -0.26 -13.03 -15.38
N LEU A 453 -0.56 -13.38 -16.64
CA LEU A 453 -1.43 -12.57 -17.50
C LEU A 453 -2.83 -12.44 -16.92
N ILE A 454 -3.41 -13.56 -16.47
CA ILE A 454 -4.76 -13.56 -15.90
C ILE A 454 -4.78 -12.78 -14.58
N VAL A 455 -3.79 -12.97 -13.70
CA VAL A 455 -3.67 -12.19 -12.46
C VAL A 455 -3.56 -10.69 -12.76
N LEU A 456 -2.70 -10.30 -13.72
CA LEU A 456 -2.54 -8.90 -14.10
C LEU A 456 -3.83 -8.29 -14.66
N GLU A 457 -4.55 -9.05 -15.49
CA GLU A 457 -5.83 -8.63 -16.07
C GLU A 457 -6.89 -8.37 -14.98
N GLU A 458 -7.13 -9.35 -14.10
CA GLU A 458 -8.12 -9.21 -13.03
C GLU A 458 -7.71 -8.13 -12.02
N PHE A 459 -6.42 -8.00 -11.73
CA PHE A 459 -5.90 -6.91 -10.88
C PHE A 459 -6.12 -5.52 -11.49
N CYS A 460 -5.98 -5.37 -12.82
CA CYS A 460 -6.26 -4.08 -13.47
C CYS A 460 -7.75 -3.71 -13.41
N LYS A 461 -8.66 -4.68 -13.52
CA LYS A 461 -10.10 -4.46 -13.31
C LYS A 461 -10.37 -3.97 -11.89
N GLU A 462 -9.76 -4.62 -10.89
CA GLU A 462 -9.88 -4.26 -9.49
C GLU A 462 -9.36 -2.82 -9.22
N LEU A 463 -8.17 -2.47 -9.70
CA LEU A 463 -7.62 -1.12 -9.53
C LEU A 463 -8.49 -0.04 -10.18
N ALA A 464 -9.01 -0.31 -11.38
CA ALA A 464 -9.92 0.60 -12.07
C ALA A 464 -11.22 0.82 -11.29
N ALA A 465 -11.80 -0.25 -10.74
CA ALA A 465 -12.98 -0.18 -9.89
C ALA A 465 -12.71 0.58 -8.58
N ILE A 466 -11.56 0.36 -7.94
CA ILE A 466 -11.14 1.10 -6.73
C ILE A 466 -11.00 2.60 -7.06
N ALA A 467 -10.34 2.96 -8.16
CA ALA A 467 -10.18 4.34 -8.58
C ALA A 467 -11.53 5.02 -8.81
N PHE A 468 -12.45 4.35 -9.50
CA PHE A 468 -13.83 4.81 -9.73
C PHE A 468 -14.58 5.06 -8.41
N VAL A 469 -14.61 4.08 -7.51
CA VAL A 469 -15.32 4.18 -6.22
C VAL A 469 -14.77 5.32 -5.34
N LYS A 470 -13.45 5.48 -5.28
CA LYS A 470 -12.82 6.56 -4.50
C LYS A 470 -13.14 7.93 -5.09
N TYR A 471 -13.15 8.05 -6.41
CA TYR A 471 -13.56 9.26 -7.11
C TYR A 471 -15.01 9.61 -6.80
N GLN A 472 -15.92 8.65 -6.93
CA GLN A 472 -17.34 8.81 -6.60
C GLN A 472 -17.53 9.25 -5.13
N HIS A 473 -16.86 8.60 -4.18
CA HIS A 473 -16.92 8.98 -2.77
C HIS A 473 -16.47 10.42 -2.54
N THR A 474 -15.37 10.84 -3.16
CA THR A 474 -14.86 12.21 -3.06
C THR A 474 -15.89 13.22 -3.56
N LEU A 475 -16.59 12.91 -4.65
CA LEU A 475 -17.67 13.75 -5.18
C LEU A 475 -18.90 13.80 -4.28
N HIS A 476 -19.23 12.72 -3.58
CA HIS A 476 -20.30 12.73 -2.58
C HIS A 476 -19.97 13.59 -1.37
N MET A 477 -18.70 13.60 -0.93
CA MET A 477 -18.26 14.42 0.20
C MET A 477 -18.20 15.93 -0.12
N GLN A 478 -18.07 16.29 -1.40
CA GLN A 478 -18.05 17.69 -1.85
C GLN A 478 -19.45 18.30 -2.08
N ARG A 479 -20.52 17.50 -2.04
CA ARG A 479 -21.92 17.94 -2.15
C ARG A 479 -22.49 18.23 -0.77
#